data_AF-I0B0P2-F1
#
_entry.id   AF-I0B0P2-F1
#
_cell.length_a   1.000
_cell.length_b   1.000
_cell.length_c   1.000
_cell.angle_alpha   90.00
_cell.angle_beta   90.00
_cell.angle_gamma   90.00
#
_symmetry.space_group_name_H-M   'P 1'
#
loop_
_entity.id
_entity.type
_entity.pdbx_description
1 polymer ?
#
loop_
_entity_poly.entity_id
_entity_poly.type
_entity_poly.pdbx_seq_one_letter_code
_entity_poly.pdbx_strand_id
1 'polypeptide(L)'
;ISIMTMFMSGVVAIFEYDLKKIIALSTLSQLGMMMFSISLGLYELAFFHLLTHALFKALLFLCAGILIHGAGNTQDIRSFGGLSLNFPLVTVCMNLANLSLCGVPFLAGFYSKDLIVELACQYSWGIFVLLMMFICLSLTVLYSVRLTYLSFVGPYGGGTSISVCESDYLLVGPVVILSFTSLVSGPILSWLNFPAPVLIFLPVFLKWGALFFVGVSLLVMLSLQGLT
;
A
#
# COMPACT_ATOMS: atom_id res chain seq x y z
N ILE A 1 11.27 6.56 17.08
CA ILE A 1 10.54 5.29 17.34
C ILE A 1 9.66 4.92 16.16
N SER A 2 8.74 5.81 15.74
CA SER A 2 7.87 5.65 14.56
C SER A 2 8.57 5.20 13.27
N ILE A 3 9.72 5.80 12.93
CA ILE A 3 10.48 5.41 11.73
C ILE A 3 11.07 4.00 11.87
N MET A 4 11.51 3.62 13.07
CA MET A 4 12.06 2.29 13.31
C MET A 4 10.96 1.21 13.24
N THR A 5 9.74 1.51 13.70
CA THR A 5 8.60 0.60 13.54
C THR A 5 8.20 0.47 12.08
N MET A 6 8.23 1.57 11.32
CA MET A 6 8.02 1.55 9.87
C MET A 6 9.06 0.70 9.15
N PHE A 7 10.34 0.87 9.49
CA PHE A 7 11.43 0.11 8.89
C PHE A 7 11.33 -1.39 9.21
N MET A 8 11.19 -1.74 10.49
CA MET A 8 11.14 -3.14 10.94
C MET A 8 9.95 -3.87 10.31
N SER A 9 8.76 -3.28 10.31
CA SER A 9 7.60 -3.89 9.66
C SER A 9 7.76 -4.03 8.15
N GLY A 10 8.37 -3.04 7.48
CA GLY A 10 8.66 -3.11 6.05
C GLY A 10 9.61 -4.25 5.69
N VAL A 11 10.68 -4.45 6.46
CA VAL A 11 11.65 -5.55 6.25
C VAL A 11 10.98 -6.91 6.49
N VAL A 12 10.26 -7.06 7.60
CA VAL A 12 9.59 -8.33 7.92
C VAL A 12 8.53 -8.66 6.85
N ALA A 13 7.79 -7.68 6.35
CA ALA A 13 6.78 -7.88 5.30
C ALA A 13 7.36 -8.44 3.99
N ILE A 14 8.62 -8.13 3.67
CA ILE A 14 9.28 -8.67 2.47
C ILE A 14 9.53 -10.17 2.63
N PHE A 15 9.83 -10.67 3.81
CA PHE A 15 10.17 -12.09 4.01
C PHE A 15 8.97 -12.96 4.40
N GLU A 16 7.83 -12.35 4.71
CA GLU A 16 6.61 -13.07 5.01
C GLU A 16 5.94 -13.66 3.76
N TYR A 17 5.25 -14.77 3.98
CA TYR A 17 4.48 -15.49 2.96
C TYR A 17 3.00 -15.62 3.30
N ASP A 18 2.58 -15.40 4.55
CA ASP A 18 1.16 -15.37 4.89
C ASP A 18 0.52 -14.07 4.40
N LEU A 19 -0.47 -14.18 3.52
CA LEU A 19 -1.18 -13.05 2.90
C LEU A 19 -1.69 -12.05 3.96
N LYS A 20 -2.37 -12.53 5.01
CA LYS A 20 -2.89 -11.69 6.10
C LYS A 20 -1.79 -10.99 6.88
N LYS A 21 -0.65 -11.66 7.13
CA LYS A 21 0.48 -11.08 7.86
C LYS A 21 1.16 -9.97 7.07
N ILE A 22 1.32 -10.13 5.76
CA ILE A 22 1.87 -9.07 4.88
C ILE A 22 0.98 -7.83 4.93
N ILE A 23 -0.35 -8.00 4.87
CA ILE A 23 -1.29 -6.87 4.93
C ILE A 23 -1.26 -6.21 6.32
N ALA A 24 -1.11 -6.98 7.39
CA ALA A 24 -0.98 -6.48 8.77
C ALA A 24 0.36 -5.78 9.03
N LEU A 25 1.48 -6.30 8.54
CA LEU A 25 2.77 -5.62 8.66
C LEU A 25 2.78 -4.31 7.88
N SER A 26 2.10 -4.28 6.73
CA SER A 26 1.94 -3.03 6.00
C SER A 26 1.01 -2.03 6.71
N THR A 27 0.01 -2.44 7.53
CA THR A 27 -0.70 -1.48 8.41
C THR A 27 0.22 -0.95 9.50
N LEU A 28 1.08 -1.80 10.08
CA LEU A 28 2.06 -1.36 11.08
C LEU A 28 3.02 -0.33 10.49
N SER A 29 3.45 -0.52 9.23
CA SER A 29 4.31 0.44 8.55
C SER A 29 3.64 1.81 8.35
N GLN A 30 2.36 1.83 7.96
CA GLN A 30 1.60 3.07 7.75
C GLN A 30 1.22 3.75 9.07
N LEU A 31 0.93 2.98 10.12
CA LEU A 31 0.80 3.52 11.47
C LEU A 31 2.12 4.16 11.95
N GLY A 32 3.26 3.57 11.61
CA GLY A 32 4.57 4.20 11.78
C GLY A 32 4.64 5.57 11.10
N MET A 33 4.08 5.71 9.90
CA MET A 33 4.04 6.99 9.17
C MET A 33 3.11 8.00 9.84
N MET A 34 1.93 7.57 10.29
CA MET A 34 0.98 8.42 11.01
C MET A 34 1.61 8.93 12.32
N MET A 35 2.26 8.07 13.08
CA MET A 35 2.96 8.46 14.31
C MET A 35 4.16 9.36 14.02
N PHE A 36 4.82 9.19 12.88
CA PHE A 36 5.86 10.12 12.43
C PHE A 36 5.26 11.49 12.09
N SER A 37 4.16 11.57 11.35
CA SER A 37 3.44 12.83 11.07
C SER A 37 3.03 13.55 12.37
N ILE A 38 2.51 12.82 13.35
CA ILE A 38 2.18 13.35 14.69
C ILE A 38 3.42 13.93 15.37
N SER A 39 4.58 13.27 15.28
CA SER A 39 5.82 13.78 15.87
C SER A 39 6.34 15.07 15.21
N LEU A 40 5.93 15.34 13.97
CA LEU A 40 6.21 16.60 13.26
C LEU A 40 5.22 17.71 13.64
N GLY A 41 4.22 17.44 14.50
CA GLY A 41 3.13 18.36 14.81
C GLY A 41 2.01 18.40 13.76
N LEU A 42 2.02 17.47 12.79
CA LEU A 42 1.09 17.43 11.66
C LEU A 42 -0.09 16.48 11.95
N TYR A 43 -0.92 16.86 12.94
CA TYR A 43 -2.05 16.04 13.40
C TYR A 43 -3.16 15.89 12.35
N GLU A 44 -3.53 16.98 11.69
CA GLU A 44 -4.57 16.98 10.63
C GLU A 44 -4.18 16.06 9.47
N LEU A 45 -2.90 16.06 9.10
CA LEU A 45 -2.36 15.17 8.06
C LEU A 45 -2.34 13.71 8.49
N ALA A 46 -2.01 13.44 9.74
CA ALA A 46 -2.07 12.09 10.29
C ALA A 46 -3.51 11.55 10.28
N PHE A 47 -4.49 12.38 10.65
CA PHE A 47 -5.91 12.03 10.61
C PHE A 47 -6.41 11.83 9.18
N PHE A 48 -6.06 12.71 8.26
CA PHE A 48 -6.36 12.56 6.83
C PHE A 48 -5.78 11.26 6.26
N HIS A 49 -4.52 10.94 6.59
CA HIS A 49 -3.90 9.68 6.18
C HIS A 49 -4.61 8.49 6.81
N LEU A 50 -5.01 8.57 8.08
CA LEU A 50 -5.77 7.51 8.76
C LEU A 50 -7.08 7.17 8.03
N LEU A 51 -7.85 8.19 7.62
CA LEU A 51 -9.12 8.00 6.89
C LEU A 51 -8.91 7.32 5.54
N THR A 52 -7.98 7.85 4.73
CA THR A 52 -7.66 7.26 3.42
C THR A 52 -7.10 5.84 3.57
N HIS A 53 -6.24 5.61 4.56
CA HIS A 53 -5.68 4.30 4.90
C HIS A 53 -6.73 3.28 5.30
N ALA A 54 -7.72 3.67 6.10
CA ALA A 54 -8.79 2.76 6.51
C ALA A 54 -9.54 2.18 5.30
N LEU A 55 -9.81 3.00 4.28
CA LEU A 55 -10.55 2.58 3.09
C LEU A 55 -9.78 1.56 2.26
N PHE A 56 -8.55 1.86 1.84
CA PHE A 56 -7.79 0.90 1.02
C PHE A 56 -7.33 -0.32 1.81
N LYS A 57 -7.15 -0.23 3.14
CA LYS A 57 -6.87 -1.42 3.97
C LYS A 57 -8.08 -2.31 4.14
N ALA A 58 -9.27 -1.75 4.32
CA ALA A 58 -10.51 -2.53 4.32
C ALA A 58 -10.66 -3.29 3.00
N LEU A 59 -10.38 -2.62 1.87
CA LEU A 59 -10.38 -3.25 0.55
C LEU A 59 -9.36 -4.40 0.45
N LEU A 60 -8.10 -4.20 0.89
CA LEU A 60 -7.08 -5.25 0.88
C LEU A 60 -7.47 -6.47 1.72
N PHE A 61 -7.97 -6.27 2.94
CA PHE A 61 -8.38 -7.38 3.81
C PHE A 61 -9.61 -8.11 3.28
N LEU A 62 -10.56 -7.39 2.68
CA LEU A 62 -11.73 -8.00 2.05
C LEU A 62 -11.32 -8.86 0.85
N CYS A 63 -10.56 -8.31 -0.09
CA CYS A 63 -10.02 -9.06 -1.24
C CYS A 63 -9.22 -10.28 -0.80
N ALA A 64 -8.34 -10.13 0.21
CA ALA A 64 -7.59 -11.25 0.77
C ALA A 64 -8.48 -12.33 1.38
N GLY A 65 -9.57 -11.94 2.06
CA GLY A 65 -10.56 -12.88 2.59
C GLY A 65 -11.22 -13.72 1.49
N ILE A 66 -11.56 -13.08 0.36
CA ILE A 66 -12.13 -13.76 -0.82
C ILE A 66 -11.14 -14.78 -1.40
N LEU A 67 -9.88 -14.38 -1.58
CA LEU A 67 -8.84 -15.27 -2.10
C LEU A 67 -8.60 -16.47 -1.18
N ILE A 68 -8.51 -16.24 0.13
CA ILE A 68 -8.30 -17.31 1.12
C ILE A 68 -9.49 -18.28 1.13
N HIS A 69 -10.72 -17.76 1.08
CA HIS A 69 -11.91 -18.61 1.02
C HIS A 69 -11.96 -19.43 -0.28
N GLY A 70 -11.74 -18.78 -1.42
CA GLY A 70 -11.74 -19.42 -2.74
C GLY A 70 -10.61 -20.44 -2.95
N ALA A 71 -9.52 -20.30 -2.21
CA ALA A 71 -8.39 -21.22 -2.20
C ALA A 71 -8.41 -22.20 -1.02
N GLY A 72 -9.58 -22.56 -0.50
CA GLY A 72 -9.72 -23.63 0.49
C GLY A 72 -9.07 -23.32 1.85
N ASN A 73 -9.08 -22.05 2.28
CA ASN A 73 -8.47 -21.54 3.51
C ASN A 73 -6.94 -21.57 3.56
N THR A 74 -6.26 -21.79 2.43
CA THR A 74 -4.82 -21.58 2.33
C THR A 74 -4.50 -20.08 2.44
N GLN A 75 -3.40 -19.72 3.11
CA GLN A 75 -2.97 -18.32 3.32
C GLN A 75 -1.58 -18.03 2.76
N ASP A 76 -0.82 -19.07 2.43
CA ASP A 76 0.54 -18.97 1.92
C ASP A 76 0.52 -18.52 0.46
N ILE A 77 1.04 -17.33 0.19
CA ILE A 77 1.07 -16.73 -1.14
C ILE A 77 1.88 -17.53 -2.16
N ARG A 78 2.72 -18.48 -1.73
CA ARG A 78 3.47 -19.36 -2.65
C ARG A 78 2.55 -20.37 -3.35
N SER A 79 1.41 -20.67 -2.72
CA SER A 79 0.37 -21.52 -3.32
C SER A 79 -0.57 -20.73 -4.23
N PHE A 80 -0.57 -19.40 -4.09
CA PHE A 80 -1.26 -18.48 -4.99
C PHE A 80 -0.35 -18.24 -6.19
N GLY A 81 -0.95 -18.23 -7.38
CA GLY A 81 -0.24 -18.02 -8.63
C GLY A 81 -1.25 -18.12 -9.77
N GLY A 82 -1.14 -17.26 -10.77
CA GLY A 82 -2.09 -17.22 -11.90
C GLY A 82 -3.55 -16.95 -11.51
N LEU A 83 -3.84 -16.43 -10.30
CA LEU A 83 -5.21 -16.17 -9.86
C LEU A 83 -5.92 -15.06 -10.65
N SER A 84 -5.19 -14.31 -11.48
CA SER A 84 -5.73 -13.30 -12.40
C SER A 84 -6.83 -13.82 -13.32
N LEU A 85 -6.73 -15.08 -13.75
CA LEU A 85 -7.73 -15.70 -14.62
C LEU A 85 -8.99 -16.15 -13.86
N ASN A 86 -8.83 -16.54 -12.59
CA ASN A 86 -9.91 -17.10 -11.79
C ASN A 86 -10.69 -16.05 -10.99
N PHE A 87 -10.01 -14.97 -10.58
CA PHE A 87 -10.59 -13.89 -9.77
C PHE A 87 -10.33 -12.50 -10.37
N PRO A 88 -10.74 -12.23 -11.64
CA PRO A 88 -10.40 -11.00 -12.34
C PRO A 88 -10.80 -9.73 -11.59
N LEU A 89 -11.99 -9.67 -10.99
CA LEU A 89 -12.44 -8.46 -10.31
C LEU A 89 -11.64 -8.21 -9.02
N VAL A 90 -11.44 -9.24 -8.20
CA VAL A 90 -10.66 -9.15 -6.97
C VAL A 90 -9.22 -8.77 -7.29
N THR A 91 -8.65 -9.25 -8.40
CA THR A 91 -7.28 -8.86 -8.79
C THR A 91 -7.17 -7.37 -9.08
N VAL A 92 -8.12 -6.80 -9.83
CA VAL A 92 -8.14 -5.37 -10.15
C VAL A 92 -8.31 -4.55 -8.88
N CYS A 93 -9.25 -4.89 -8.01
CA CYS A 93 -9.51 -4.17 -6.78
C CYS A 93 -8.35 -4.27 -5.77
N MET A 94 -7.74 -5.45 -5.62
CA MET A 94 -6.56 -5.66 -4.78
C MET A 94 -5.37 -4.84 -5.29
N ASN A 95 -5.13 -4.81 -6.60
CA ASN A 95 -4.05 -4.03 -7.22
C ASN A 95 -4.29 -2.53 -7.07
N LEU A 96 -5.53 -2.06 -7.25
CA LEU A 96 -5.89 -0.67 -7.00
C LEU A 96 -5.57 -0.25 -5.57
N ALA A 97 -5.93 -1.09 -4.59
CA ALA A 97 -5.62 -0.85 -3.20
C ALA A 97 -4.10 -0.84 -2.93
N ASN A 98 -3.35 -1.78 -3.50
CA ASN A 98 -1.89 -1.82 -3.38
C ASN A 98 -1.20 -0.58 -4.00
N LEU A 99 -1.67 -0.11 -5.16
CA LEU A 99 -1.16 1.12 -5.79
C LEU A 99 -1.47 2.35 -4.94
N SER A 100 -2.64 2.39 -4.31
CA SER A 100 -2.98 3.46 -3.36
C SER A 100 -2.06 3.44 -2.12
N LEU A 101 -1.72 2.25 -1.62
CA LEU A 101 -0.77 2.07 -0.51
C LEU A 101 0.67 2.50 -0.87
N CYS A 102 1.09 2.29 -2.12
CA CYS A 102 2.36 2.78 -2.64
C CYS A 102 2.41 4.30 -2.69
N GLY A 103 1.27 4.97 -2.90
CA GLY A 103 1.18 6.41 -3.10
C GLY A 103 1.42 6.81 -4.55
N VAL A 104 0.97 5.99 -5.51
CA VAL A 104 1.01 6.33 -6.94
C VAL A 104 0.15 7.57 -7.20
N PRO A 105 0.59 8.51 -8.07
CA PRO A 105 -0.11 9.77 -8.30
C PRO A 105 -1.60 9.57 -8.65
N PHE A 106 -2.41 10.52 -8.18
CA PHE A 106 -3.88 10.57 -8.34
C PHE A 106 -4.70 9.52 -7.57
N LEU A 107 -4.09 8.53 -6.93
CA LEU A 107 -4.79 7.62 -6.01
C LEU A 107 -4.88 8.22 -4.60
N ALA A 108 -5.82 7.76 -3.78
CA ALA A 108 -6.09 8.39 -2.48
C ALA A 108 -4.91 8.43 -1.52
N GLY A 109 -4.01 7.43 -1.56
CA GLY A 109 -2.81 7.44 -0.73
C GLY A 109 -1.81 8.53 -1.11
N PHE A 110 -1.76 8.95 -2.38
CA PHE A 110 -0.84 10.02 -2.81
C PHE A 110 -1.13 11.35 -2.10
N TYR A 111 -2.40 11.76 -2.05
CA TYR A 111 -2.80 13.05 -1.46
C TYR A 111 -2.34 13.23 -0.01
N SER A 112 -2.26 12.15 0.77
CA SER A 112 -1.84 12.19 2.17
C SER A 112 -0.36 11.82 2.35
N LYS A 113 0.07 10.69 1.76
CA LYS A 113 1.41 10.13 1.94
C LYS A 113 2.49 11.03 1.36
N ASP A 114 2.27 11.58 0.17
CA ASP A 114 3.24 12.47 -0.49
C ASP A 114 3.39 13.77 0.30
N LEU A 115 2.28 14.36 0.72
CA LEU A 115 2.25 15.58 1.53
C LEU A 115 2.97 15.42 2.88
N ILE A 116 2.82 14.26 3.55
CA ILE A 116 3.57 13.94 4.78
C ILE A 116 5.08 13.92 4.50
N VAL A 117 5.51 13.29 3.40
CA VAL A 117 6.93 13.16 3.05
C VAL A 117 7.52 14.53 2.69
N GLU A 118 6.80 15.35 1.93
CA GLU A 118 7.25 16.68 1.55
C GLU A 118 7.41 17.60 2.77
N LEU A 119 6.42 17.62 3.67
CA LEU A 119 6.50 18.40 4.89
C LEU A 119 7.60 17.89 5.82
N ALA A 120 7.82 16.58 5.89
CA ALA A 120 8.96 16.01 6.61
C ALA A 120 10.30 16.48 6.05
N CYS A 121 10.42 16.63 4.72
CA CYS A 121 11.61 17.20 4.08
C CYS A 121 11.80 18.67 4.45
N GLN A 122 10.72 19.45 4.54
CA GLN A 122 10.78 20.88 4.85
C GLN A 122 11.14 21.17 6.30
N TYR A 123 10.60 20.40 7.26
CA TYR A 123 10.86 20.62 8.70
C TYR A 123 12.24 20.09 9.17
N SER A 124 13.00 19.43 8.28
CA SER A 124 14.42 19.05 8.43
C SER A 124 14.83 18.56 9.84
N TRP A 125 14.36 17.37 10.24
CA TRP A 125 14.70 16.77 11.55
C TRP A 125 16.04 16.02 11.61
N GLY A 126 16.76 15.95 10.47
CA GLY A 126 18.07 15.34 10.33
C GLY A 126 18.19 14.41 9.11
N ILE A 127 19.40 14.34 8.54
CA ILE A 127 19.69 13.56 7.32
C ILE A 127 19.37 12.08 7.53
N PHE A 128 19.66 11.53 8.72
CA PHE A 128 19.36 10.14 9.03
C PHE A 128 17.86 9.82 8.96
N VAL A 129 17.03 10.68 9.55
CA VAL A 129 15.56 10.53 9.55
C VAL A 129 15.03 10.55 8.12
N LEU A 130 15.51 11.50 7.31
CA LEU A 130 15.13 11.65 5.91
C LEU A 130 15.49 10.39 5.09
N LEU A 131 16.73 9.90 5.22
CA LEU A 131 17.19 8.69 4.53
C LEU A 131 16.36 7.47 4.93
N MET A 132 16.13 7.27 6.22
CA MET A 132 15.32 6.15 6.70
C MET A 132 13.88 6.24 6.21
N MET A 133 13.29 7.44 6.13
CA MET A 133 11.97 7.64 5.54
C MET A 133 11.93 7.19 4.07
N PHE A 134 12.88 7.61 3.23
CA PHE A 134 12.94 7.18 1.82
C PHE A 134 13.14 5.66 1.67
N ILE A 135 13.99 5.06 2.51
CA ILE A 135 14.16 3.60 2.54
C ILE A 135 12.83 2.93 2.88
N CYS A 136 12.11 3.42 3.90
CA CYS A 136 10.83 2.83 4.27
C CYS A 136 9.77 2.99 3.18
N LEU A 137 9.72 4.14 2.48
CA LEU A 137 8.86 4.31 1.30
C LEU A 137 9.17 3.25 0.24
N SER A 138 10.44 2.99 -0.04
CA SER A 138 10.86 1.97 -0.99
C SER A 138 10.44 0.55 -0.55
N LEU A 139 10.56 0.22 0.74
CA LEU A 139 10.10 -1.06 1.29
C LEU A 139 8.60 -1.25 1.05
N THR A 140 7.79 -0.18 1.17
CA THR A 140 6.34 -0.27 0.91
C THR A 140 5.99 -0.69 -0.51
N VAL A 141 6.79 -0.27 -1.48
CA VAL A 141 6.62 -0.66 -2.88
C VAL A 141 7.15 -2.08 -3.11
N LEU A 142 8.30 -2.43 -2.52
CA LEU A 142 8.88 -3.76 -2.68
C LEU A 142 7.92 -4.87 -2.21
N TYR A 143 7.39 -4.78 -0.98
CA TYR A 143 6.49 -5.84 -0.48
C TYR A 143 5.12 -5.85 -1.18
N SER A 144 4.63 -4.71 -1.68
CA SER A 144 3.33 -4.65 -2.36
C SER A 144 3.43 -5.19 -3.79
N VAL A 145 4.48 -4.84 -4.53
CA VAL A 145 4.75 -5.42 -5.85
C VAL A 145 5.02 -6.93 -5.73
N ARG A 146 5.78 -7.36 -4.71
CA ARG A 146 5.95 -8.79 -4.38
C ARG A 146 4.62 -9.49 -4.17
N LEU A 147 3.73 -8.89 -3.38
CA LEU A 147 2.40 -9.45 -3.11
C LEU A 147 1.62 -9.65 -4.41
N THR A 148 1.54 -8.62 -5.25
CA THR A 148 0.78 -8.69 -6.51
C THR A 148 1.33 -9.73 -7.49
N TYR A 149 2.65 -9.84 -7.58
CA TYR A 149 3.29 -10.81 -8.47
C TYR A 149 3.02 -12.24 -8.03
N LEU A 150 3.31 -12.56 -6.76
CA LEU A 150 3.12 -13.91 -6.24
C LEU A 150 1.65 -14.32 -6.28
N SER A 151 0.71 -13.43 -5.94
CA SER A 151 -0.71 -13.82 -5.94
C SER A 151 -1.32 -13.97 -7.34
N PHE A 152 -0.96 -13.13 -8.31
CA PHE A 152 -1.74 -12.99 -9.55
C PHE A 152 -0.99 -13.28 -10.86
N VAL A 153 0.30 -12.97 -10.93
CA VAL A 153 1.09 -12.99 -12.19
C VAL A 153 1.97 -14.22 -12.27
N GLY A 154 2.58 -14.62 -11.15
CA GLY A 154 3.51 -15.73 -11.08
C GLY A 154 2.88 -17.06 -11.52
N PRO A 155 3.72 -18.07 -11.81
CA PRO A 155 3.25 -19.39 -12.22
C PRO A 155 2.34 -20.00 -11.16
N TYR A 156 1.38 -20.82 -11.59
CA TYR A 156 0.44 -21.48 -10.67
C TYR A 156 1.20 -22.31 -9.64
N GLY A 157 1.10 -21.94 -8.36
CA GLY A 157 1.84 -22.55 -7.24
C GLY A 157 1.39 -23.96 -6.84
N GLY A 158 0.57 -24.63 -7.65
CA GLY A 158 0.10 -25.99 -7.38
C GLY A 158 -0.90 -26.11 -6.22
N GLY A 159 -1.54 -24.99 -5.82
CA GLY A 159 -2.50 -24.94 -4.73
C GLY A 159 -3.79 -25.74 -4.98
N THR A 160 -4.53 -25.96 -3.88
CA THR A 160 -5.82 -26.68 -3.75
C THR A 160 -6.85 -26.32 -4.82
N SER A 161 -7.87 -27.17 -4.99
CA SER A 161 -9.01 -26.91 -5.89
C SER A 161 -9.58 -25.51 -5.66
N ILE A 162 -9.53 -24.66 -6.69
CA ILE A 162 -10.04 -23.30 -6.63
C ILE A 162 -11.56 -23.35 -6.82
N SER A 163 -12.29 -22.93 -5.79
CA SER A 163 -13.71 -22.60 -5.91
C SER A 163 -13.82 -21.12 -6.26
N VAL A 164 -14.31 -20.80 -7.46
CA VAL A 164 -14.52 -19.42 -7.88
C VAL A 164 -15.69 -18.83 -7.08
N CYS A 165 -15.39 -17.90 -6.17
CA CYS A 165 -16.38 -17.22 -5.33
C CYS A 165 -16.84 -15.87 -5.90
N GLU A 166 -16.33 -15.44 -7.06
CA GLU A 166 -16.71 -14.12 -7.64
C GLU A 166 -18.15 -14.05 -8.13
N SER A 167 -18.86 -15.17 -8.27
CA SER A 167 -20.29 -15.16 -8.64
C SER A 167 -21.19 -14.59 -7.56
N ASP A 168 -20.72 -14.54 -6.31
CA ASP A 168 -21.56 -14.21 -5.17
C ASP A 168 -21.60 -12.70 -4.95
N TYR A 169 -22.71 -12.07 -5.35
CA TYR A 169 -22.91 -10.62 -5.24
C TYR A 169 -22.80 -10.08 -3.80
N LEU A 170 -23.08 -10.90 -2.79
CA LEU A 170 -22.93 -10.53 -1.38
C LEU A 170 -21.46 -10.27 -1.01
N LEU A 171 -20.54 -10.98 -1.66
CA LEU A 171 -19.11 -10.88 -1.45
C LEU A 171 -18.52 -9.75 -2.31
N VAL A 172 -18.96 -9.66 -3.57
CA VAL A 172 -18.44 -8.70 -4.56
C VAL A 172 -18.95 -7.29 -4.34
N GLY A 173 -20.21 -7.11 -3.92
CA GLY A 173 -20.82 -5.79 -3.71
C GLY A 173 -19.97 -4.87 -2.81
N PRO A 174 -19.57 -5.32 -1.60
CA PRO A 174 -18.71 -4.54 -0.72
C PRO A 174 -17.33 -4.22 -1.33
N VAL A 175 -16.74 -5.12 -2.13
CA VAL A 175 -15.45 -4.87 -2.82
C VAL A 175 -15.57 -3.72 -3.81
N VAL A 176 -16.65 -3.71 -4.61
CA VAL A 176 -16.89 -2.66 -5.60
C VAL A 176 -17.18 -1.31 -4.93
N ILE A 177 -17.96 -1.30 -3.85
CA ILE A 177 -18.23 -0.07 -3.09
C ILE A 177 -16.93 0.48 -2.46
N LEU A 178 -16.11 -0.39 -1.86
CA LEU A 178 -14.84 0.01 -1.26
C LEU A 178 -13.81 0.48 -2.31
N SER A 179 -13.77 -0.15 -3.49
CA SER A 179 -12.86 0.29 -4.56
C SER A 179 -13.24 1.66 -5.09
N PHE A 180 -14.52 1.92 -5.35
CA PHE A 180 -14.99 3.24 -5.77
C PHE A 180 -14.72 4.31 -4.69
N THR A 181 -15.06 4.03 -3.44
CA THR A 181 -14.83 4.98 -2.34
C THR A 181 -13.35 5.25 -2.10
N SER A 182 -12.48 4.24 -2.20
CA SER A 182 -11.04 4.41 -2.02
C SER A 182 -10.35 5.21 -3.14
N LEU A 183 -10.92 5.27 -4.35
CA LEU A 183 -10.45 6.18 -5.40
C LEU A 183 -10.84 7.62 -5.12
N VAL A 184 -12.12 7.82 -4.79
CA VAL A 184 -12.74 9.14 -4.74
C VAL A 184 -12.46 9.85 -3.41
N SER A 185 -12.24 9.11 -2.32
CA SER A 185 -12.06 9.68 -0.98
C SER A 185 -10.84 10.60 -0.88
N GLY A 186 -9.75 10.30 -1.58
CA GLY A 186 -8.51 11.08 -1.54
C GLY A 186 -8.72 12.56 -1.88
N PRO A 187 -9.11 12.89 -3.13
CA PRO A 187 -9.35 14.27 -3.53
C PRO A 187 -10.44 14.94 -2.70
N ILE A 188 -11.56 14.25 -2.45
CA ILE A 188 -12.68 14.83 -1.67
C ILE A 188 -12.22 15.23 -0.26
N LEU A 189 -11.55 14.32 0.46
CA LEU A 189 -11.05 14.61 1.80
C LEU A 189 -9.96 15.68 1.78
N SER A 190 -9.11 15.74 0.74
CA SER A 190 -8.10 16.78 0.61
C SER A 190 -8.72 18.17 0.49
N TRP A 191 -9.77 18.32 -0.33
CA TRP A 191 -10.47 19.59 -0.52
C TRP A 191 -11.28 20.01 0.72
N LEU A 192 -11.78 19.04 1.50
CA LEU A 192 -12.50 19.32 2.74
C LEU A 192 -11.57 19.74 3.89
N ASN A 193 -10.45 19.03 4.07
CA ASN A 193 -9.55 19.25 5.21
C ASN A 193 -8.56 20.40 4.97
N PHE A 194 -8.13 20.64 3.72
CA PHE A 194 -7.15 21.66 3.38
C PHE A 194 -7.75 22.69 2.42
N PRO A 195 -8.54 23.65 2.93
CA PRO A 195 -9.17 24.68 2.09
C PRO A 195 -8.16 25.65 1.46
N ALA A 196 -6.96 25.74 2.03
CA ALA A 196 -5.84 26.50 1.48
C ALA A 196 -4.66 25.56 1.16
N PRO A 197 -3.97 25.75 0.02
CA PRO A 197 -2.81 24.94 -0.30
C PRO A 197 -1.68 25.22 0.69
N VAL A 198 -1.07 24.14 1.22
CA VAL A 198 0.10 24.25 2.08
C VAL A 198 1.30 24.68 1.22
N LEU A 199 1.98 25.74 1.65
CA LEU A 199 3.14 26.28 0.95
C LEU A 199 4.39 25.43 1.24
N ILE A 200 4.86 24.71 0.22
CA ILE A 200 6.00 23.80 0.33
C ILE A 200 7.17 24.35 -0.47
N PHE A 201 8.24 24.74 0.22
CA PHE A 201 9.48 25.19 -0.39
C PHE A 201 10.56 24.12 -0.26
N LEU A 202 10.81 23.42 -1.36
CA LEU A 202 11.82 22.35 -1.43
C LEU A 202 12.68 22.49 -2.68
N PRO A 203 13.98 22.12 -2.62
CA PRO A 203 14.77 21.95 -3.84
C PRO A 203 14.19 20.84 -4.71
N VAL A 204 14.37 20.96 -6.03
CA VAL A 204 13.80 20.05 -7.04
C VAL A 204 14.10 18.58 -6.73
N PHE A 205 15.31 18.28 -6.26
CA PHE A 205 15.73 16.91 -5.89
C PHE A 205 14.88 16.29 -4.78
N LEU A 206 14.50 17.06 -3.75
CA LEU A 206 13.66 16.56 -2.66
C LEU A 206 12.19 16.48 -3.07
N LYS A 207 11.72 17.44 -3.88
CA LYS A 207 10.33 17.47 -4.38
C LYS A 207 10.00 16.21 -5.20
N TRP A 208 10.91 15.79 -6.08
CA TRP A 208 10.74 14.58 -6.88
C TRP A 208 11.27 13.30 -6.21
N GLY A 209 11.85 13.42 -5.02
CA GLY A 209 12.52 12.31 -4.34
C GLY A 209 11.58 11.14 -4.05
N ALA A 210 10.38 11.41 -3.53
CA ALA A 210 9.42 10.36 -3.18
C ALA A 210 9.04 9.50 -4.41
N LEU A 211 8.65 10.16 -5.50
CA LEU A 211 8.31 9.49 -6.76
C LEU A 211 9.51 8.75 -7.36
N PHE A 212 10.71 9.31 -7.26
CA PHE A 212 11.94 8.65 -7.72
C PHE A 212 12.18 7.34 -6.98
N PHE A 213 12.13 7.33 -5.65
CA PHE A 213 12.32 6.11 -4.85
C PHE A 213 11.21 5.08 -5.09
N VAL A 214 9.96 5.51 -5.29
CA VAL A 214 8.85 4.62 -5.68
C VAL A 214 9.12 3.98 -7.05
N GLY A 215 9.58 4.76 -8.04
CA GLY A 215 9.92 4.23 -9.37
C GLY A 215 11.09 3.25 -9.35
N VAL A 216 12.19 3.58 -8.65
CA VAL A 216 13.36 2.71 -8.53
C VAL A 216 13.00 1.39 -7.85
N SER A 217 12.24 1.44 -6.75
CA SER A 217 11.85 0.23 -6.03
C SER A 217 10.94 -0.68 -6.85
N LEU A 218 10.03 -0.11 -7.64
CA LEU A 218 9.21 -0.88 -8.57
C LEU A 218 10.08 -1.61 -9.62
N LEU A 219 11.05 -0.92 -10.21
CA LEU A 219 11.98 -1.53 -11.18
C LEU A 219 12.84 -2.64 -10.55
N VAL A 220 13.35 -2.41 -9.35
CA VAL A 220 14.15 -3.42 -8.61
C VAL A 220 13.32 -4.66 -8.31
N MET A 221 12.07 -4.51 -7.87
CA MET A 221 11.25 -5.69 -7.57
C MET A 221 10.89 -6.47 -8.84
N LEU A 222 10.57 -5.78 -9.95
CA LEU A 222 10.26 -6.43 -11.22
C LEU A 222 11.47 -7.21 -11.77
N SER A 223 12.69 -6.68 -11.63
CA SER A 223 13.89 -7.39 -12.07
C SER A 223 14.19 -8.63 -11.23
N LEU A 224 13.97 -8.55 -9.91
CA LEU A 224 14.12 -9.69 -9.00
C LEU A 224 13.11 -10.81 -9.29
N GLN A 225 11.91 -10.47 -9.74
CA GLN A 225 10.87 -11.44 -10.09
C GLN A 225 11.18 -12.22 -11.37
N GLY A 226 11.90 -11.61 -12.33
CA GLY A 226 12.36 -12.32 -13.53
C GLY A 226 13.47 -13.35 -13.27
N LEU A 227 14.03 -13.38 -12.06
CA LEU A 227 15.09 -14.30 -11.64
C LEU A 227 14.57 -15.51 -10.85
N THR A 228 13.27 -15.54 -10.52
CA THR A 228 12.62 -16.60 -9.72
C THR A 228 11.57 -17.34 -10.53
#